data_AF-A0AAJ7VZE6-F1
#
_entry.id   AF-A0AAJ7VZE6-F1
#
_cell.length_a   1.000
_cell.length_b   1.000
_cell.length_c   1.000
_cell.angle_alpha   90.00
_cell.angle_beta   90.00
_cell.angle_gamma   90.00
#
_symmetry.space_group_name_H-M   'P 1'
#
loop_
_entity.id
_entity.type
_entity.pdbx_description
1 polymer ?
#
loop_
_entity_poly.entity_id
_entity_poly.type
_entity_poly.pdbx_seq_one_letter_code
_entity_poly.pdbx_strand_id
1 'polypeptide(L)'
;MDRAKFRNFLQNFGIVLFLVIIFILQYVNAALTTVGLGTRLKTLHDTVEYMAKRPEQMNVDAIFGITLVEANTMACLEHPKLNVLDKQYRRILKNILRISRDARINTMSIINLKNEQYHPLIRIMNQPKIWIRPIHWRLGLLGKIPVAGEGLTSFCTKRIMYQGTPQENDSDNCLINLSLGVLQRNCKVSNDCAEMLLRDDNPRGYPLTHRLLYIQLARALGCQEHLRTNFTQLIPLYCKRILQDLVELEATRFPEMARDLATEQILLCGMEGFLEFANDHYTSLILSWPNYAGCFSAFG
;
A
#
# COMPACT_ATOMS: atom_id res chain seq x y z
N MET A 1 17.73 2.81 -20.51
CA MET A 1 16.55 1.95 -20.27
C MET A 1 15.52 2.33 -21.32
N ASP A 2 15.19 1.37 -22.19
CA ASP A 2 14.38 1.62 -23.39
C ASP A 2 12.90 1.78 -23.01
N ARG A 3 12.25 2.81 -23.55
CA ARG A 3 10.90 3.33 -23.18
C ARG A 3 9.73 2.37 -23.50
N ALA A 4 9.99 1.07 -23.66
CA ALA A 4 9.04 0.09 -24.18
C ALA A 4 8.84 -1.16 -23.30
N LYS A 5 9.36 -1.19 -22.07
CA LYS A 5 9.15 -2.32 -21.12
C LYS A 5 8.49 -1.93 -19.79
N PHE A 6 7.81 -0.79 -19.74
CA PHE A 6 6.93 -0.39 -18.63
C PHE A 6 5.44 -0.62 -18.95
N ARG A 7 5.17 -1.61 -19.80
CA ARG A 7 3.82 -2.03 -20.20
C ARG A 7 3.69 -3.53 -19.92
N ASN A 8 3.64 -3.87 -18.64
CA ASN A 8 3.11 -5.12 -18.08
C ASN A 8 2.88 -4.87 -16.59
N PHE A 9 1.74 -4.23 -16.33
CA PHE A 9 1.37 -3.56 -15.09
C PHE A 9 0.27 -4.34 -14.33
N LEU A 10 0.42 -5.66 -14.25
CA LEU A 10 -0.58 -6.52 -13.59
C LEU A 10 0.12 -7.64 -12.85
N GLN A 11 1.06 -7.27 -11.98
CA GLN A 11 1.77 -8.26 -11.17
C GLN A 11 1.98 -7.68 -9.77
N ASN A 12 1.09 -8.10 -8.88
CA ASN A 12 1.29 -8.25 -7.44
C ASN A 12 1.17 -7.01 -6.56
N PHE A 13 -0.06 -6.62 -6.21
CA PHE A 13 -0.34 -6.02 -4.91
C PHE A 13 -1.81 -6.14 -4.54
N GLY A 14 -2.17 -7.18 -3.79
CA GLY A 14 -3.48 -7.37 -3.16
C GLY A 14 -3.41 -7.71 -1.66
N ILE A 15 -2.25 -7.51 -1.02
CA ILE A 15 -1.81 -8.40 0.06
C ILE A 15 -1.64 -7.72 1.44
N VAL A 16 -1.74 -6.39 1.57
CA VAL A 16 -1.28 -5.75 2.82
C VAL A 16 -2.39 -5.36 3.82
N LEU A 17 -3.67 -5.33 3.44
CA LEU A 17 -4.69 -4.70 4.29
C LEU A 17 -5.46 -5.67 5.24
N PHE A 18 -4.75 -6.35 6.15
CA PHE A 18 -5.39 -7.10 7.25
C PHE A 18 -4.61 -7.09 8.58
N LEU A 19 -4.26 -5.89 9.08
CA LEU A 19 -4.19 -5.67 10.55
C LEU A 19 -5.44 -4.99 11.11
N VAL A 20 -6.45 -4.83 10.25
CA VAL A 20 -7.57 -3.90 10.37
C VAL A 20 -8.65 -4.33 11.36
N ILE A 21 -8.75 -5.62 11.71
CA ILE A 21 -9.94 -6.13 12.40
C ILE A 21 -9.82 -6.21 13.94
N ILE A 22 -8.66 -5.93 14.55
CA ILE A 22 -8.51 -6.14 16.01
C ILE A 22 -9.22 -5.05 16.87
N PHE A 23 -9.71 -3.93 16.32
CA PHE A 23 -10.24 -2.83 17.15
C PHE A 23 -11.65 -2.28 16.86
N ILE A 24 -12.36 -2.73 15.82
CA ILE A 24 -13.74 -2.22 15.57
C ILE A 24 -14.78 -2.89 16.49
N LEU A 25 -14.43 -3.95 17.22
CA LEU A 25 -15.38 -4.72 18.04
C LEU A 25 -15.66 -4.18 19.44
N GLN A 26 -15.47 -2.88 19.68
CA GLN A 26 -15.95 -2.27 20.92
C GLN A 26 -17.16 -1.36 20.76
N TYR A 27 -17.67 -1.14 19.53
CA TYR A 27 -18.81 -0.21 19.36
C TYR A 27 -19.98 -0.67 18.50
N VAL A 28 -19.85 -1.76 17.74
CA VAL A 28 -21.00 -2.33 17.02
C VAL A 28 -20.95 -3.84 17.18
N ASN A 29 -22.10 -4.39 17.53
CA ASN A 29 -22.39 -5.79 17.83
C ASN A 29 -22.24 -6.69 16.57
N ALA A 30 -21.11 -6.61 15.87
CA ALA A 30 -20.74 -7.52 14.81
C ALA A 30 -19.92 -8.62 15.48
N ALA A 31 -20.50 -9.81 15.66
CA ALA A 31 -19.70 -10.96 16.02
C ALA A 31 -18.53 -11.05 15.03
N LEU A 32 -17.30 -11.12 15.55
CA LEU A 32 -16.16 -11.60 14.77
C LEU A 32 -16.57 -12.99 14.28
N THR A 33 -17.12 -13.11 13.07
CA THR A 33 -17.39 -14.45 12.56
C THR A 33 -16.02 -15.03 12.29
N THR A 34 -15.63 -15.99 13.12
CA THR A 34 -14.37 -16.76 13.01
C THR A 34 -14.13 -17.24 11.57
N VAL A 35 -15.22 -17.48 10.84
CA VAL A 35 -15.26 -17.76 9.40
C VAL A 35 -14.62 -16.66 8.55
N GLY A 36 -14.98 -15.37 8.74
CA GLY A 36 -14.46 -14.27 7.92
C GLY A 36 -12.97 -14.01 8.12
N LEU A 37 -12.48 -14.11 9.35
CA LEU A 37 -11.05 -14.02 9.68
C LEU A 37 -10.26 -15.19 9.07
N GLY A 38 -10.80 -16.41 9.19
CA GLY A 38 -10.16 -17.61 8.65
C GLY A 38 -9.97 -17.56 7.14
N THR A 39 -11.01 -17.14 6.41
CA THR A 39 -10.93 -16.96 4.94
C THR A 39 -9.86 -15.96 4.56
N ARG A 40 -9.80 -14.79 5.22
CA ARG A 40 -8.81 -13.75 4.90
C ARG A 40 -7.37 -14.21 5.17
N LEU A 41 -7.13 -14.85 6.31
CA LEU A 41 -5.81 -15.39 6.63
C LEU A 41 -5.39 -16.51 5.68
N LYS A 42 -6.34 -17.36 5.26
CA LYS A 42 -6.08 -18.39 4.25
C LYS A 42 -5.74 -17.74 2.90
N THR A 43 -6.50 -16.76 2.44
CA THR A 43 -6.20 -16.10 1.17
C THR A 43 -4.84 -15.42 1.22
N LEU A 44 -4.53 -14.67 2.29
CA LEU A 44 -3.22 -14.06 2.48
C LEU A 44 -2.09 -15.09 2.42
N HIS A 45 -2.25 -16.20 3.14
CA HIS A 45 -1.31 -17.32 3.10
C HIS A 45 -1.10 -17.85 1.67
N ASP A 46 -2.19 -18.15 0.97
CA ASP A 46 -2.14 -18.74 -0.37
C ASP A 46 -1.51 -17.76 -1.38
N THR A 47 -1.76 -16.46 -1.26
CA THR A 47 -1.12 -15.46 -2.13
C THR A 47 0.38 -15.35 -1.87
N VAL A 48 0.81 -15.26 -0.60
CA VAL A 48 2.23 -15.21 -0.26
C VAL A 48 2.93 -16.50 -0.70
N GLU A 49 2.29 -17.64 -0.53
CA GLU A 49 2.82 -18.93 -0.99
C GLU A 49 2.94 -18.99 -2.52
N TYR A 50 1.95 -18.46 -3.25
CA TYR A 50 2.00 -18.37 -4.71
C TYR A 50 3.22 -17.57 -5.19
N MET A 51 3.46 -16.41 -4.57
CA MET A 51 4.61 -15.54 -4.88
C MET A 51 5.93 -16.23 -4.51
N ALA A 52 5.99 -16.89 -3.34
CA ALA A 52 7.17 -17.62 -2.87
C ALA A 52 7.58 -18.74 -3.84
N LYS A 53 6.61 -19.39 -4.50
CA LYS A 53 6.84 -20.46 -5.48
C LYS A 53 7.23 -19.96 -6.87
N ARG A 54 7.12 -18.65 -7.14
CA ARG A 54 7.34 -18.04 -8.47
C ARG A 54 8.20 -16.79 -8.41
N PRO A 55 9.37 -16.82 -7.73
CA PRO A 55 10.15 -15.62 -7.50
C PRO A 55 10.58 -14.96 -8.81
N GLU A 56 10.89 -15.73 -9.87
CA GLU A 56 11.29 -15.21 -11.19
C GLU A 56 10.18 -14.44 -11.94
N GLN A 57 8.92 -14.60 -11.52
CA GLN A 57 7.77 -13.88 -12.09
C GLN A 57 7.38 -12.63 -11.28
N MET A 58 8.15 -12.31 -10.23
CA MET A 58 7.89 -11.19 -9.34
C MET A 58 8.74 -9.98 -9.76
N ASN A 59 8.15 -8.78 -9.67
CA ASN A 59 8.83 -7.50 -9.88
C ASN A 59 9.19 -6.84 -8.53
N VAL A 60 9.78 -5.64 -8.58
CA VAL A 60 10.16 -4.87 -7.37
C VAL A 60 8.95 -4.54 -6.49
N ASP A 61 7.80 -4.34 -7.12
CA ASP A 61 6.53 -4.05 -6.44
C ASP A 61 6.09 -5.26 -5.62
N ALA A 62 6.03 -6.44 -6.22
CA ALA A 62 5.75 -7.70 -5.54
C ALA A 62 6.57 -7.90 -4.25
N ILE A 63 7.87 -7.57 -4.31
CA ILE A 63 8.76 -7.64 -3.16
C ILE A 63 8.35 -6.63 -2.08
N PHE A 64 8.02 -5.40 -2.48
CA PHE A 64 7.52 -4.39 -1.55
C PHE A 64 6.22 -4.85 -0.88
N GLY A 65 5.36 -5.57 -1.59
CA GLY A 65 4.12 -6.14 -1.05
C GLY A 65 4.38 -7.20 -0.02
N ILE A 66 5.28 -8.13 -0.32
CA ILE A 66 5.72 -9.13 0.65
C ILE A 66 6.39 -8.46 1.87
N THR A 67 7.17 -7.39 1.67
CA THR A 67 7.79 -6.63 2.76
C THR A 67 6.73 -6.07 3.71
N LEU A 68 5.70 -5.44 3.15
CA LEU A 68 4.63 -4.88 3.95
C LEU A 68 3.80 -5.96 4.64
N VAL A 69 3.59 -7.13 4.02
CA VAL A 69 2.97 -8.30 4.69
C VAL A 69 3.81 -8.79 5.85
N GLU A 70 5.13 -8.92 5.67
CA GLU A 70 6.07 -9.30 6.73
C GLU A 70 5.95 -8.31 7.90
N ALA A 71 6.07 -7.01 7.62
CA ALA A 71 6.00 -5.96 8.63
C ALA A 71 4.66 -5.95 9.39
N ASN A 72 3.55 -6.04 8.65
CA ASN A 72 2.24 -6.02 9.25
C ASN A 72 2.00 -7.30 10.09
N THR A 73 2.36 -8.47 9.56
CA THR A 73 2.22 -9.74 10.30
C THR A 73 3.06 -9.73 11.58
N MET A 74 4.27 -9.15 11.55
CA MET A 74 5.09 -8.93 12.75
C MET A 74 4.38 -8.04 13.76
N ALA A 75 3.86 -6.87 13.34
CA ALA A 75 3.10 -5.98 14.22
C ALA A 75 1.89 -6.68 14.86
N CYS A 76 1.21 -7.54 14.11
CA CYS A 76 0.11 -8.38 14.61
C CYS A 76 0.57 -9.35 15.70
N LEU A 77 1.69 -10.03 15.47
CA LEU A 77 2.26 -11.02 16.39
C LEU A 77 2.88 -10.38 17.66
N GLU A 78 3.24 -9.10 17.59
CA GLU A 78 3.75 -8.32 18.73
C GLU A 78 2.62 -7.60 19.48
N HIS A 79 1.39 -7.66 18.97
CA HIS A 79 0.28 -6.92 19.55
C HIS A 79 -0.10 -7.43 20.96
N PRO A 80 -0.29 -6.57 21.98
CA PRO A 80 -0.55 -6.98 23.35
C PRO A 80 -1.79 -7.89 23.53
N LYS A 81 -2.78 -7.72 22.65
CA LYS A 81 -4.03 -8.50 22.66
C LYS A 81 -3.97 -9.78 21.81
N LEU A 82 -2.82 -10.19 21.29
CA LEU A 82 -2.69 -11.39 20.46
C LEU A 82 -3.24 -12.65 21.16
N ASN A 83 -3.17 -12.73 22.49
CA ASN A 83 -3.65 -13.88 23.24
C ASN A 83 -5.17 -14.11 23.15
N VAL A 84 -5.94 -13.09 22.76
CA VAL A 84 -7.39 -13.20 22.48
C VAL A 84 -7.64 -14.03 21.21
N LEU A 85 -6.67 -14.09 20.30
CA LEU A 85 -6.79 -14.81 19.04
C LEU A 85 -6.62 -16.33 19.24
N ASP A 86 -7.44 -17.12 18.58
CA ASP A 86 -7.32 -18.58 18.61
C ASP A 86 -5.90 -19.05 18.24
N LYS A 87 -5.47 -20.12 18.90
CA LYS A 87 -4.14 -20.72 18.67
C LYS A 87 -3.92 -21.07 17.20
N GLN A 88 -4.97 -21.46 16.48
CA GLN A 88 -4.89 -21.79 15.05
C GLN A 88 -4.51 -20.58 14.20
N TYR A 89 -5.15 -19.42 14.40
CA TYR A 89 -4.85 -18.22 13.62
C TYR A 89 -3.47 -17.67 13.96
N ARG A 90 -3.04 -17.79 15.23
CA ARG A 90 -1.65 -17.48 15.62
C ARG A 90 -0.63 -18.34 14.89
N ARG A 91 -0.90 -19.63 14.66
CA ARG A 91 -0.03 -20.50 13.86
C ARG A 91 0.00 -20.08 12.39
N ILE A 92 -1.16 -19.74 11.81
CA ILE A 92 -1.25 -19.25 10.43
C ILE A 92 -0.44 -17.96 10.27
N LEU A 93 -0.59 -16.98 11.17
CA LEU A 93 0.21 -15.75 11.17
C LEU A 93 1.71 -16.01 11.23
N LYS A 94 2.16 -16.93 12.10
CA LYS A 94 3.57 -17.33 12.15
C LYS A 94 4.06 -17.96 10.84
N ASN A 95 3.20 -18.73 10.17
CA ASN A 95 3.55 -19.33 8.88
C ASN A 95 3.62 -18.27 7.77
N ILE A 96 2.63 -17.35 7.71
CA ILE A 96 2.64 -16.20 6.78
C ILE A 96 3.92 -15.38 6.96
N LEU A 97 4.29 -15.08 8.21
CA LEU A 97 5.52 -14.36 8.52
C LEU A 97 6.76 -15.06 7.95
N ARG A 98 6.87 -16.37 8.19
CA ARG A 98 8.01 -17.17 7.71
C ARG A 98 8.06 -17.19 6.19
N ILE A 99 6.96 -17.53 5.51
CA ILE A 99 6.92 -17.62 4.04
C ILE A 99 7.16 -16.24 3.42
N SER A 100 6.61 -15.17 4.00
CA SER A 100 6.85 -13.79 3.51
C SER A 100 8.34 -13.43 3.59
N ARG A 101 9.00 -13.73 4.71
CA ARG A 101 10.44 -13.49 4.85
C ARG A 101 11.25 -14.26 3.82
N ASP A 102 10.98 -15.56 3.69
CA ASP A 102 11.69 -16.44 2.76
C ASP A 102 11.49 -15.96 1.30
N ALA A 103 10.24 -15.63 0.94
CA ALA A 103 9.87 -15.13 -0.38
C ALA A 103 10.55 -13.78 -0.70
N ARG A 104 10.57 -12.84 0.26
CA ARG A 104 11.23 -11.54 0.08
C ARG A 104 12.73 -11.70 -0.15
N ILE A 105 13.41 -12.48 0.70
CA ILE A 105 14.87 -12.71 0.60
C ILE A 105 15.20 -13.38 -0.72
N ASN A 106 14.48 -14.44 -1.07
CA ASN A 106 14.72 -15.18 -2.30
C ASN A 106 14.49 -14.29 -3.54
N THR A 107 13.35 -13.62 -3.61
CA THR A 107 13.01 -12.75 -4.76
C THR A 107 13.99 -11.57 -4.89
N MET A 108 14.41 -10.97 -3.77
CA MET A 108 15.46 -9.94 -3.76
C MET A 108 16.81 -10.45 -4.28
N SER A 109 17.13 -11.73 -4.10
CA SER A 109 18.42 -12.30 -4.53
C SER A 109 18.50 -12.56 -6.04
N ILE A 110 17.35 -12.70 -6.70
CA ILE A 110 17.28 -13.00 -8.13
C ILE A 110 16.95 -11.76 -8.97
N ILE A 111 16.39 -10.70 -8.36
CA ILE A 111 15.96 -9.53 -9.11
C ILE A 111 17.18 -8.75 -9.61
N ASN A 112 17.37 -8.77 -10.93
CA ASN A 112 18.48 -8.06 -11.55
C ASN A 112 18.10 -6.60 -11.79
N LEU A 113 18.58 -5.72 -10.92
CA LEU A 113 18.45 -4.28 -11.07
C LEU A 113 19.45 -3.78 -12.11
N LYS A 114 18.96 -3.53 -13.33
CA LYS A 114 19.78 -3.00 -14.43
C LYS A 114 20.30 -1.58 -14.18
N ASN A 115 19.70 -0.85 -13.25
CA ASN A 115 20.01 0.54 -13.00
C ASN A 115 20.38 0.73 -11.52
N GLU A 116 21.66 0.95 -11.29
CA GLU A 116 22.26 1.06 -9.96
C GLU A 116 21.67 2.20 -9.12
N GLN A 117 21.12 3.24 -9.76
CA GLN A 117 20.54 4.40 -9.07
C GLN A 117 19.36 4.04 -8.15
N TYR A 118 18.66 2.94 -8.43
CA TYR A 118 17.49 2.50 -7.66
C TYR A 118 17.85 1.58 -6.48
N HIS A 119 19.09 1.10 -6.39
CA HIS A 119 19.50 0.18 -5.32
C HIS A 119 19.28 0.75 -3.92
N PRO A 120 19.60 2.02 -3.62
CA PRO A 120 19.33 2.59 -2.30
C PRO A 120 17.84 2.52 -1.96
N LEU A 121 16.98 2.92 -2.90
CA LEU A 121 15.54 2.94 -2.72
C LEU A 121 15.00 1.54 -2.43
N ILE A 122 15.31 0.58 -3.31
CA ILE A 122 14.81 -0.79 -3.22
C ILE A 122 15.31 -1.46 -1.94
N ARG A 123 16.57 -1.23 -1.56
CA ARG A 123 17.14 -1.74 -0.31
C ARG A 123 16.45 -1.15 0.92
N ILE A 124 16.10 0.13 0.90
CA ILE A 124 15.45 0.80 2.04
C ILE A 124 13.98 0.39 2.15
N MET A 125 13.21 0.50 1.06
CA MET A 125 11.78 0.17 1.07
C MET A 125 11.50 -1.29 1.41
N ASN A 126 12.40 -2.21 1.03
CA ASN A 126 12.24 -3.65 1.33
C ASN A 126 12.81 -4.09 2.69
N GLN A 127 12.95 -3.16 3.65
CA GLN A 127 13.24 -3.46 5.05
C GLN A 127 11.94 -3.50 5.87
N PRO A 128 11.48 -4.67 6.34
CA PRO A 128 10.22 -4.76 7.07
C PRO A 128 10.17 -3.85 8.31
N LYS A 129 11.30 -3.73 9.03
CA LYS A 129 11.37 -3.01 10.30
C LYS A 129 10.91 -1.55 10.24
N ILE A 130 11.15 -0.85 9.13
CA ILE A 130 10.75 0.56 9.01
C ILE A 130 9.23 0.73 8.88
N TRP A 131 8.54 -0.32 8.45
CA TRP A 131 7.08 -0.33 8.25
C TRP A 131 6.31 -0.88 9.46
N ILE A 132 7.00 -1.43 10.45
CA ILE A 132 6.38 -1.92 11.70
C ILE A 132 6.00 -0.71 12.54
N ARG A 133 4.70 -0.45 12.67
CA ARG A 133 4.15 0.58 13.55
C ARG A 133 2.76 0.20 14.06
N PRO A 134 2.38 0.65 15.27
CA PRO A 134 0.99 0.54 15.71
C PRO A 134 0.09 1.39 14.82
N ILE A 135 -1.04 0.82 14.39
CA ILE A 135 -2.07 1.54 13.64
C ILE A 135 -3.18 1.96 14.60
N HIS A 136 -3.44 3.26 14.67
CA HIS A 136 -4.54 3.83 15.45
C HIS A 136 -5.75 4.04 14.53
N TRP A 137 -6.70 3.11 14.61
CA TRP A 137 -7.91 3.10 13.79
C TRP A 137 -8.85 4.23 14.16
N ARG A 138 -9.29 4.98 13.14
CA ARG A 138 -10.11 6.19 13.25
C ARG A 138 -11.16 6.18 12.13
N LEU A 139 -12.39 6.54 12.46
CA LEU A 139 -13.51 6.64 11.51
C LEU A 139 -14.09 8.06 11.55
N GLY A 140 -14.42 8.63 10.39
CA GLY A 140 -15.12 9.91 10.27
C GLY A 140 -14.20 11.13 10.26
N LEU A 141 -12.89 10.96 10.37
CA LEU A 141 -11.92 12.08 10.35
C LEU A 141 -11.74 12.69 8.98
N LEU A 142 -12.06 11.96 7.91
CA LEU A 142 -12.00 12.47 6.54
C LEU A 142 -13.24 13.28 6.16
N GLY A 143 -14.23 13.36 7.07
CA GLY A 143 -15.52 14.01 6.86
C GLY A 143 -16.57 13.05 6.32
N LYS A 144 -17.63 13.60 5.71
CA LYS A 144 -18.66 12.79 5.04
C LYS A 144 -18.04 12.06 3.85
N ILE A 145 -18.46 10.81 3.64
CA ILE A 145 -18.13 10.05 2.44
C ILE A 145 -18.56 10.91 1.24
N PRO A 146 -17.66 11.20 0.29
CA PRO A 146 -18.01 12.02 -0.85
C PRO A 146 -19.01 11.34 -1.76
N VAL A 147 -19.69 12.13 -2.59
CA VAL A 147 -20.58 11.60 -3.65
C VAL A 147 -19.80 11.60 -4.95
N ALA A 148 -19.91 10.53 -5.73
CA ALA A 148 -19.32 10.46 -7.05
C ALA A 148 -19.93 11.53 -7.97
N GLY A 149 -19.11 12.16 -8.81
CA GLY A 149 -19.61 13.11 -9.81
C GLY A 149 -20.52 12.45 -10.84
N GLU A 150 -21.49 13.19 -11.35
CA GLU A 150 -22.33 12.73 -12.46
C GLU A 150 -21.53 12.58 -13.76
N GLY A 151 -21.91 11.63 -14.62
CA GLY A 151 -21.33 11.48 -15.96
C GLY A 151 -19.92 10.87 -16.01
N LEU A 152 -19.51 10.11 -14.99
CA LEU A 152 -18.23 9.40 -15.01
C LEU A 152 -18.19 8.35 -16.12
N THR A 153 -17.17 8.44 -16.98
CA THR A 153 -16.90 7.50 -18.09
C THR A 153 -15.54 6.83 -17.92
N SER A 154 -15.25 5.79 -18.71
CA SER A 154 -13.91 5.16 -18.73
C SER A 154 -12.79 6.13 -19.11
N PHE A 155 -13.08 7.16 -19.92
CA PHE A 155 -12.14 8.24 -20.21
C PHE A 155 -11.84 9.08 -18.96
N CYS A 156 -12.86 9.35 -18.14
CA CYS A 156 -12.68 10.04 -16.86
C CYS A 156 -11.77 9.24 -15.92
N THR A 157 -11.86 7.91 -15.89
CA THR A 157 -10.98 7.04 -15.09
C THR A 157 -9.51 7.26 -15.42
N LYS A 158 -9.13 7.29 -16.71
CA LYS A 158 -7.73 7.55 -17.11
C LYS A 158 -7.23 8.90 -16.60
N ARG A 159 -8.07 9.93 -16.69
CA ARG A 159 -7.73 11.26 -16.18
C ARG A 159 -7.54 11.25 -14.67
N ILE A 160 -8.44 10.59 -13.93
CA ILE A 160 -8.32 10.45 -12.46
C ILE A 160 -7.00 9.78 -12.09
N MET A 161 -6.58 8.75 -12.81
CA MET A 161 -5.39 7.96 -12.45
C MET A 161 -4.06 8.72 -12.52
N TYR A 162 -3.94 9.73 -13.39
CA TYR A 162 -2.65 10.35 -13.74
C TYR A 162 -2.64 11.89 -13.68
N GLN A 163 -3.63 12.50 -13.05
CA GLN A 163 -3.73 13.97 -13.01
C GLN A 163 -2.76 14.56 -11.98
N GLY A 164 -2.01 15.59 -12.40
CA GLY A 164 -1.11 16.35 -11.54
C GLY A 164 0.29 15.75 -11.47
N THR A 165 1.00 16.06 -10.39
CA THR A 165 2.40 15.68 -10.15
C THR A 165 2.57 15.13 -8.72
N PRO A 166 3.65 14.39 -8.41
CA PRO A 166 4.79 14.02 -9.27
C PRO A 166 4.43 13.09 -10.43
N GLN A 167 5.21 13.16 -11.51
CA GLN A 167 5.34 12.03 -12.42
C GLN A 167 6.23 10.96 -11.76
N GLU A 168 6.18 9.72 -12.23
CA GLU A 168 6.91 8.59 -11.65
C GLU A 168 8.39 8.91 -11.36
N ASN A 169 9.11 9.42 -12.36
CA ASN A 169 10.52 9.78 -12.21
C ASN A 169 10.76 10.86 -11.14
N ASP A 170 9.86 11.84 -11.00
CA ASP A 170 10.01 12.90 -10.00
C ASP A 170 9.89 12.33 -8.59
N SER A 171 8.90 11.45 -8.40
CA SER A 171 8.68 10.73 -7.15
C SER A 171 9.87 9.83 -6.81
N ASP A 172 10.33 9.05 -7.78
CA ASP A 172 11.46 8.14 -7.62
C ASP A 172 12.74 8.87 -7.21
N ASN A 173 13.05 9.99 -7.87
CA ASN A 173 14.19 10.81 -7.52
C ASN A 173 14.10 11.30 -6.07
N CYS A 174 12.92 11.72 -5.63
CA CYS A 174 12.68 12.12 -4.25
C CYS A 174 12.87 10.96 -3.27
N LEU A 175 12.32 9.78 -3.56
CA LEU A 175 12.46 8.59 -2.72
C LEU A 175 13.92 8.07 -2.65
N ILE A 176 14.65 8.11 -3.77
CA ILE A 176 16.08 7.78 -3.84
C ILE A 176 16.89 8.75 -2.99
N ASN A 177 16.67 10.06 -3.13
CA ASN A 177 17.37 11.09 -2.35
C ASN A 177 17.15 10.90 -0.84
N LEU A 178 15.92 10.58 -0.44
CA LEU A 178 15.59 10.28 0.94
C LEU A 178 16.36 9.05 1.45
N SER A 179 16.39 7.98 0.64
CA SER A 179 17.09 6.74 0.95
C SER A 179 18.61 6.93 1.05
N LEU A 180 19.21 7.72 0.16
CA LEU A 180 20.62 8.13 0.23
C LEU A 180 20.92 8.95 1.49
N GLY A 181 20.02 9.87 1.85
CA GLY A 181 20.13 10.68 3.06
C GLY A 181 20.20 9.83 4.33
N VAL A 182 19.43 8.74 4.42
CA VAL A 182 19.53 7.78 5.54
C VAL A 182 20.89 7.10 5.59
N LEU A 183 21.40 6.61 4.46
CA LEU A 183 22.72 5.97 4.40
C LEU A 183 23.84 6.93 4.81
N GLN A 184 23.67 8.22 4.53
CA GLN A 184 24.60 9.29 4.88
C GLN A 184 24.34 9.90 6.28
N ARG A 185 23.36 9.39 7.04
CA ARG A 185 22.93 9.91 8.36
C ARG A 185 22.56 11.40 8.35
N ASN A 186 22.02 11.89 7.23
CA ASN A 186 21.56 13.27 7.04
C ASN A 186 20.20 13.26 6.33
N CYS A 187 19.28 12.41 6.79
CA CYS A 187 17.98 12.28 6.13
C CYS A 187 17.07 13.46 6.45
N LYS A 188 16.71 14.22 5.43
CA LYS A 188 15.76 15.32 5.49
C LYS A 188 15.00 15.47 4.18
N VAL A 189 13.81 16.04 4.26
CA VAL A 189 13.05 16.43 3.06
C VAL A 189 13.76 17.60 2.38
N SER A 190 14.14 17.44 1.11
CA SER A 190 14.76 18.51 0.31
C SER A 190 13.73 19.57 -0.09
N ASN A 191 14.20 20.74 -0.54
CA ASN A 191 13.32 21.81 -1.04
C ASN A 191 12.48 21.32 -2.23
N ASP A 192 13.10 20.65 -3.20
CA ASP A 192 12.40 20.15 -4.40
C ASP A 192 11.32 19.13 -4.03
N CYS A 193 11.60 18.22 -3.10
CA CYS A 193 10.61 17.25 -2.66
C CYS A 193 9.52 17.90 -1.79
N ALA A 194 9.85 18.93 -1.02
CA ALA A 194 8.84 19.72 -0.32
C ALA A 194 7.91 20.47 -1.30
N GLU A 195 8.45 21.00 -2.40
CA GLU A 195 7.66 21.63 -3.45
C GLU A 195 6.78 20.63 -4.19
N MET A 196 7.29 19.44 -4.47
CA MET A 196 6.52 18.33 -5.01
C MET A 196 5.32 17.99 -4.11
N LEU A 197 5.52 17.90 -2.79
CA LEU A 197 4.43 17.63 -1.85
C LEU A 197 3.39 18.75 -1.87
N LEU A 198 3.82 20.02 -1.81
CA LEU A 198 2.94 21.17 -1.61
C LEU A 198 2.32 21.73 -2.89
N ARG A 199 2.68 21.21 -4.07
CA ARG A 199 2.22 21.76 -5.34
C ARG A 199 0.69 21.69 -5.44
N ASP A 200 0.07 22.83 -5.75
CA ASP A 200 -1.38 22.93 -5.95
C ASP A 200 -1.74 22.77 -7.43
N ASP A 201 -1.70 21.53 -7.90
CA ASP A 201 -2.01 21.11 -9.27
C ASP A 201 -3.18 20.13 -9.32
N ASN A 202 -3.99 20.11 -8.25
CA ASN A 202 -5.10 19.20 -8.06
C ASN A 202 -4.72 17.73 -8.37
N PRO A 203 -3.73 17.15 -7.66
CA PRO A 203 -3.22 15.82 -7.96
C PRO A 203 -4.28 14.77 -7.62
N ARG A 204 -4.37 13.75 -8.49
CA ARG A 204 -5.27 12.60 -8.34
C ARG A 204 -4.52 11.32 -8.68
N GLY A 205 -5.03 10.18 -8.24
CA GLY A 205 -4.48 8.88 -8.59
C GLY A 205 -3.02 8.70 -8.18
N TYR A 206 -2.17 8.16 -9.06
CA TYR A 206 -0.78 7.82 -8.75
C TYR A 206 0.04 9.02 -8.26
N PRO A 207 -0.02 10.21 -8.89
CA PRO A 207 0.59 11.41 -8.32
C PRO A 207 0.26 11.65 -6.84
N LEU A 208 -0.99 11.46 -6.45
CA LEU A 208 -1.43 11.68 -5.07
C LEU A 208 -0.98 10.54 -4.13
N THR A 209 -1.04 9.27 -4.56
CA THR A 209 -0.53 8.14 -3.78
C THR A 209 0.99 8.24 -3.57
N HIS A 210 1.73 8.69 -4.57
CA HIS A 210 3.18 8.91 -4.50
C HIS A 210 3.57 10.01 -3.49
N ARG A 211 2.80 11.11 -3.40
CA ARG A 211 3.01 12.12 -2.35
C ARG A 211 2.81 11.53 -0.96
N LEU A 212 1.78 10.70 -0.77
CA LEU A 212 1.54 10.03 0.50
C LEU A 212 2.64 9.02 0.83
N LEU A 213 3.05 8.18 -0.13
CA LEU A 213 4.12 7.19 0.02
C LEU A 213 5.44 7.86 0.43
N TYR A 214 5.80 9.00 -0.17
CA TYR A 214 6.98 9.76 0.21
C TYR A 214 6.92 10.20 1.69
N ILE A 215 5.79 10.75 2.14
CA ILE A 215 5.61 11.13 3.55
C ILE A 215 5.73 9.90 4.46
N GLN A 216 5.11 8.78 4.08
CA GLN A 216 5.16 7.55 4.86
C GLN A 216 6.59 7.03 5.01
N LEU A 217 7.36 7.01 3.92
CA LEU A 217 8.75 6.60 3.95
C LEU A 217 9.61 7.56 4.79
N ALA A 218 9.45 8.87 4.64
CA ALA A 218 10.18 9.86 5.43
C ALA A 218 9.91 9.71 6.93
N ARG A 219 8.66 9.47 7.32
CA ARG A 219 8.29 9.19 8.72
C ARG A 219 8.85 7.86 9.22
N ALA A 220 8.73 6.81 8.42
CA ALA A 220 9.25 5.47 8.73
C ALA A 220 10.77 5.47 8.98
N LEU A 221 11.49 6.35 8.28
CA LEU A 221 12.93 6.52 8.38
C LEU A 221 13.37 7.55 9.44
N GLY A 222 12.43 8.25 10.08
CA GLY A 222 12.72 9.31 11.05
C GLY A 222 13.43 10.53 10.43
N CYS A 223 13.20 10.80 9.14
CA CYS A 223 13.81 11.91 8.43
C CYS A 223 13.24 13.25 8.90
N GLN A 224 14.07 14.30 8.92
CA GLN A 224 13.63 15.63 9.30
C GLN A 224 12.66 16.21 8.26
N GLU A 225 11.50 16.67 8.72
CA GLU A 225 10.52 17.39 7.89
C GLU A 225 11.09 18.73 7.39
N HIS A 226 10.70 19.13 6.19
CA HIS A 226 10.94 20.50 5.73
C HIS A 226 9.98 21.45 6.47
N LEU A 227 10.40 22.69 6.74
CA LEU A 227 9.62 23.67 7.53
C LEU A 227 8.18 23.90 7.01
N ARG A 228 7.99 23.71 5.70
CA ARG A 228 6.69 23.88 5.02
C ARG A 228 5.85 22.60 4.94
N THR A 229 6.42 21.43 5.23
CA THR A 229 5.77 20.14 5.03
C THR A 229 5.38 19.54 6.36
N ASN A 230 4.24 19.95 6.93
CA ASN A 230 3.72 19.33 8.15
C ASN A 230 3.04 18.00 7.79
N PHE A 231 3.69 16.88 8.08
CA PHE A 231 3.17 15.57 7.70
C PHE A 231 1.85 15.22 8.40
N THR A 232 1.68 15.62 9.66
CA THR A 232 0.43 15.40 10.43
C THR A 232 -0.78 16.08 9.78
N GLN A 233 -0.56 17.21 9.08
CA GLN A 233 -1.61 17.93 8.35
C GLN A 233 -1.79 17.41 6.91
N LEU A 234 -0.70 17.07 6.22
CA LEU A 234 -0.76 16.63 4.83
C LEU A 234 -1.41 15.25 4.66
N ILE A 235 -1.16 14.31 5.57
CA ILE A 235 -1.72 12.95 5.51
C ILE A 235 -3.26 12.95 5.44
N PRO A 236 -4.01 13.55 6.38
CA PRO A 236 -5.47 13.57 6.31
C PRO A 236 -5.97 14.34 5.09
N LEU A 237 -5.26 15.39 4.64
CA LEU A 237 -5.61 16.12 3.41
C LEU A 237 -5.51 15.21 2.17
N TYR A 238 -4.43 14.46 2.04
CA TYR A 238 -4.24 13.53 0.94
C TYR A 238 -5.23 12.38 1.02
N CYS A 239 -5.40 11.75 2.19
CA CYS A 239 -6.34 10.64 2.33
C CYS A 239 -7.80 11.05 2.09
N LYS A 240 -8.18 12.29 2.40
CA LYS A 240 -9.50 12.81 2.03
C LYS A 240 -9.67 12.90 0.51
N ARG A 241 -8.66 13.38 -0.22
CA ARG A 241 -8.68 13.46 -1.69
C ARG A 241 -8.61 12.06 -2.33
N ILE A 242 -7.83 11.15 -1.75
CA ILE A 242 -7.76 9.75 -2.17
C ILE A 242 -9.13 9.06 -1.99
N LEU A 243 -9.87 9.38 -0.91
CA LEU A 243 -11.21 8.83 -0.70
C LEU A 243 -12.19 9.31 -1.78
N GLN A 244 -12.08 10.58 -2.21
CA GLN A 244 -12.85 11.09 -3.35
C GLN A 244 -12.53 10.32 -4.64
N ASP A 245 -11.25 10.11 -4.94
CA ASP A 245 -10.83 9.33 -6.10
C ASP A 245 -11.40 7.90 -6.04
N LEU A 246 -11.32 7.25 -4.88
CA LEU A 246 -11.77 5.88 -4.68
C LEU A 246 -13.29 5.74 -4.91
N VAL A 247 -14.09 6.68 -4.41
CA VAL A 247 -15.55 6.71 -4.64
C VAL A 247 -15.89 6.93 -6.12
N GLU A 248 -15.13 7.77 -6.83
CA GLU A 248 -15.32 7.94 -8.28
C GLU A 248 -14.94 6.68 -9.06
N LEU A 249 -13.87 5.99 -8.68
CA LEU A 249 -13.50 4.70 -9.26
C LEU A 249 -14.59 3.65 -9.00
N GLU A 250 -15.16 3.64 -7.80
CA GLU A 250 -16.28 2.76 -7.42
C GLU A 250 -17.52 3.00 -8.28
N ALA A 251 -17.87 4.27 -8.54
CA ALA A 251 -18.97 4.62 -9.43
C ALA A 251 -18.76 4.13 -10.88
N THR A 252 -17.51 3.94 -11.29
CA THR A 252 -17.15 3.30 -12.58
C THR A 252 -16.97 1.78 -12.49
N ARG A 253 -17.30 1.17 -11.35
CA ARG A 253 -17.18 -0.27 -11.03
C ARG A 253 -15.74 -0.80 -11.08
N PHE A 254 -14.76 0.02 -10.70
CA PHE A 254 -13.34 -0.38 -10.64
C PHE A 254 -12.86 -1.11 -11.90
N PRO A 255 -12.81 -0.40 -13.05
CA PRO A 255 -12.30 -1.01 -14.28
C PRO A 255 -10.90 -1.58 -14.03
N GLU A 256 -10.55 -2.66 -14.72
CA GLU A 256 -9.33 -3.44 -14.42
C GLU A 256 -8.06 -2.59 -14.32
N MET A 257 -7.92 -1.62 -15.21
CA MET A 257 -6.78 -0.71 -15.22
C MET A 257 -6.64 0.17 -13.96
N ALA A 258 -7.72 0.37 -13.20
CA ALA A 258 -7.76 1.17 -11.98
C ALA A 258 -7.70 0.34 -10.69
N ARG A 259 -7.74 -1.00 -10.78
CA ARG A 259 -7.71 -1.88 -9.59
C ARG A 259 -6.39 -1.79 -8.83
N ASP A 260 -5.30 -1.62 -9.57
CA ASP A 260 -3.98 -1.41 -8.99
C ASP A 260 -3.95 -0.13 -8.13
N LEU A 261 -4.22 1.02 -8.75
CA LEU A 261 -4.38 2.29 -8.04
C LEU A 261 -5.35 2.19 -6.85
N ALA A 262 -6.53 1.60 -7.02
CA ALA A 262 -7.48 1.45 -5.92
C ALA A 262 -6.89 0.66 -4.75
N THR A 263 -6.10 -0.38 -5.04
CA THR A 263 -5.41 -1.15 -4.01
C THR A 263 -4.34 -0.32 -3.30
N GLU A 264 -3.54 0.48 -4.03
CA GLU A 264 -2.60 1.42 -3.42
C GLU A 264 -3.31 2.42 -2.51
N GLN A 265 -4.40 3.02 -2.98
CA GLN A 265 -5.18 4.00 -2.23
C GLN A 265 -5.72 3.42 -0.92
N ILE A 266 -6.32 2.23 -1.01
CA ILE A 266 -6.83 1.46 0.13
C ILE A 266 -5.69 1.15 1.10
N LEU A 267 -4.56 0.70 0.58
CA LEU A 267 -3.40 0.33 1.36
C LEU A 267 -2.80 1.52 2.12
N LEU A 268 -2.36 2.56 1.41
CA LEU A 268 -1.58 3.64 1.99
C LEU A 268 -2.40 4.40 3.05
N CYS A 269 -3.67 4.71 2.77
CA CYS A 269 -4.53 5.39 3.74
C CYS A 269 -5.04 4.46 4.85
N GLY A 270 -5.27 3.17 4.56
CA GLY A 270 -5.58 2.19 5.58
C GLY A 270 -4.41 2.00 6.58
N MET A 271 -3.16 2.05 6.11
CA MET A 271 -1.98 2.01 6.97
C MET A 271 -1.83 3.26 7.86
N GLU A 272 -2.43 4.39 7.50
CA GLU A 272 -2.54 5.58 8.38
C GLU A 272 -3.68 5.47 9.40
N GLY A 273 -4.47 4.40 9.34
CA GLY A 273 -5.53 4.10 10.30
C GLY A 273 -6.89 4.68 9.94
N PHE A 274 -7.13 5.09 8.68
CA PHE A 274 -8.45 5.55 8.23
C PHE A 274 -9.35 4.36 7.87
N LEU A 275 -10.40 4.15 8.67
CA LEU A 275 -11.34 3.03 8.52
C LEU A 275 -12.22 3.14 7.27
N GLU A 276 -12.30 4.33 6.68
CA GLU A 276 -12.91 4.56 5.38
C GLU A 276 -12.28 3.68 4.28
N PHE A 277 -11.00 3.33 4.41
CA PHE A 277 -10.29 2.44 3.48
C PHE A 277 -10.20 1.00 3.98
N ALA A 278 -10.21 0.85 5.29
CA ALA A 278 -9.93 -0.40 5.98
C ALA A 278 -11.24 -1.04 6.47
N ASN A 279 -12.05 -1.51 5.53
CA ASN A 279 -13.38 -2.07 5.80
C ASN A 279 -13.68 -3.34 4.98
N ASP A 280 -14.79 -3.99 5.33
CA ASP A 280 -15.21 -5.27 4.72
C ASP A 280 -15.67 -5.14 3.27
N HIS A 281 -16.20 -3.98 2.88
CA HIS A 281 -16.59 -3.71 1.49
C HIS A 281 -15.36 -3.77 0.58
N TYR A 282 -14.32 -2.98 0.86
CA TYR A 282 -13.11 -2.97 0.05
C TYR A 282 -12.31 -4.27 0.14
N THR A 283 -12.35 -4.94 1.29
CA THR A 283 -11.76 -6.29 1.43
C THR A 283 -12.45 -7.28 0.48
N SER A 284 -13.78 -7.34 0.50
CA SER A 284 -14.53 -8.29 -0.34
C SER A 284 -14.34 -8.00 -1.83
N LEU A 285 -14.28 -6.72 -2.19
CA LEU A 285 -14.01 -6.26 -3.54
C LEU A 285 -12.63 -6.72 -4.03
N ILE A 286 -11.56 -6.45 -3.27
CA ILE A 286 -10.19 -6.89 -3.63
C ILE A 286 -10.15 -8.41 -3.79
N LEU A 287 -10.77 -9.16 -2.86
CA LEU A 287 -10.81 -10.62 -2.92
C LEU A 287 -11.59 -11.18 -4.12
N SER A 288 -12.41 -10.36 -4.79
CA SER A 288 -13.15 -10.74 -6.00
C SER A 288 -12.40 -10.51 -7.31
N TRP A 289 -11.29 -9.77 -7.27
CA TRP A 289 -10.52 -9.41 -8.47
C TRP A 289 -9.57 -10.47 -9.03
N PRO A 290 -9.03 -11.44 -8.27
CA PRO A 290 -8.26 -12.53 -8.83
C PRO A 290 -9.06 -13.32 -9.87
N ASN A 291 -8.41 -13.67 -10.97
CA ASN A 291 -8.89 -14.67 -11.91
C ASN A 291 -8.76 -16.08 -11.31
N TYR A 292 -9.18 -17.11 -12.07
CA TYR A 292 -9.17 -18.50 -11.61
C TYR A 292 -7.77 -19.05 -11.28
N ALA A 293 -6.71 -18.45 -11.84
CA ALA A 293 -5.32 -18.81 -11.54
C ALA A 293 -4.79 -18.10 -10.28
N GLY A 294 -5.60 -17.22 -9.67
CA GLY A 294 -5.22 -16.38 -8.53
C GLY A 294 -4.53 -15.08 -8.93
N CYS A 295 -4.42 -14.76 -10.23
CA CYS A 295 -3.79 -13.54 -10.72
C CYS A 295 -4.81 -12.40 -10.79
N PHE A 296 -4.43 -11.18 -10.43
CA PHE A 296 -5.31 -10.00 -10.49
C PHE A 296 -5.42 -9.38 -11.90
N SER A 297 -4.93 -10.09 -12.93
CA SER A 297 -4.85 -9.67 -14.33
C SER A 297 -5.97 -10.26 -15.21
N ALA A 298 -6.37 -9.54 -16.26
CA ALA A 298 -7.21 -10.08 -17.33
C ALA A 298 -6.49 -11.07 -18.26
N PHE A 299 -5.16 -11.03 -18.29
CA PHE A 299 -4.34 -11.94 -19.07
C PHE A 299 -3.57 -12.83 -18.08
N GLY A 300 -3.94 -14.11 -18.06
CA GLY A 300 -3.39 -15.13 -17.16
C GLY A 300 -1.89 -15.34 -17.28
#